data_AF-A0A935FE05-F1
#
_entry.id   AF-A0A935FE05-F1
#
_cell.length_a   1.000
_cell.length_b   1.000
_cell.length_c   1.000
_cell.angle_alpha   90.00
_cell.angle_beta   90.00
_cell.angle_gamma   90.00
#
_symmetry.space_group_name_H-M   'P 1'
#
loop_
_entity.id
_entity.type
_entity.pdbx_description
1 polymer ?
#
loop_
_entity_poly.entity_id
_entity_poly.type
_entity_poly.pdbx_seq_one_letter_code
_entity_poly.pdbx_strand_id
1 'polypeptide(L)'
;MVAILYYLLKVSISLALVFLFYQLVLRRLTFYNWNRWFLLGYSVLSFIIPFFNISPVLEKNEWSGSQVINWVPVVRSQSVADITVSESTLSFIEIAGLLLLSGMLLMFLRLLLQLLSFRRMVKKAACISDQGMKLYEVNDPIIPFSFGNSIFINRRQHTEPELQEIIRHEFVHIRQKHSIDMLWTELLCLLNWFNPFAWLLKKAIRQNLEFIADQEVLDHGISKKEYQYLLLKVTGTINTV
;
A
#
# COMPACT_ATOMS: atom_id res chain seq x y z
N MET A 1 -7.46 -15.51 18.57
CA MET A 1 -6.12 -14.89 18.48
C MET A 1 -5.16 -15.67 17.57
N VAL A 2 -4.86 -16.94 17.85
CA VAL A 2 -3.94 -17.76 17.04
C VAL A 2 -4.37 -17.87 15.57
N ALA A 3 -5.66 -18.11 15.29
CA ALA A 3 -6.18 -18.17 13.91
C ALA A 3 -5.94 -16.86 13.13
N ILE A 4 -6.06 -15.71 13.79
CA ILE A 4 -5.81 -14.38 13.18
C ILE A 4 -4.33 -14.21 12.85
N LEU A 5 -3.43 -14.63 13.75
CA LEU A 5 -1.98 -14.59 13.51
C LEU A 5 -1.59 -15.50 12.34
N TYR A 6 -2.16 -16.69 12.26
CA TYR A 6 -1.93 -17.62 11.14
C TYR A 6 -2.44 -17.07 9.81
N TYR A 7 -3.63 -16.43 9.83
CA TYR A 7 -4.15 -15.71 8.68
C TYR A 7 -3.22 -14.56 8.23
N LEU A 8 -2.78 -13.70 9.15
CA LEU A 8 -1.87 -12.59 8.86
C LEU A 8 -0.53 -13.07 8.30
N LEU A 9 -0.02 -14.21 8.77
CA LEU A 9 1.19 -14.83 8.24
C LEU A 9 0.99 -15.27 6.78
N LYS A 10 -0.12 -15.96 6.48
CA LYS A 10 -0.47 -16.35 5.10
C LYS A 10 -0.60 -15.14 4.16
N VAL A 11 -1.28 -14.08 4.60
CA VAL A 11 -1.38 -12.83 3.83
C VAL A 11 0.01 -12.23 3.61
N SER A 12 0.86 -12.23 4.64
CA SER A 12 2.19 -11.64 4.54
C SER A 12 3.09 -12.36 3.54
N ILE A 13 3.07 -13.70 3.55
CA ILE A 13 3.76 -14.53 2.57
C ILE A 13 3.21 -14.28 1.16
N SER A 14 1.88 -14.19 1.03
CA SER A 14 1.24 -13.93 -0.26
C SER A 14 1.67 -12.58 -0.84
N LEU A 15 1.62 -11.50 -0.05
CA LEU A 15 2.09 -10.18 -0.46
C LEU A 15 3.58 -10.16 -0.84
N ALA A 16 4.41 -10.92 -0.11
CA ALA A 16 5.82 -11.08 -0.44
C ALA A 16 6.00 -11.72 -1.82
N LEU A 17 5.25 -12.79 -2.12
CA LEU A 17 5.30 -13.46 -3.42
C LEU A 17 4.86 -12.54 -4.56
N VAL A 18 3.76 -11.79 -4.38
CA VAL A 18 3.31 -10.80 -5.38
C VAL A 18 4.41 -9.77 -5.65
N PHE A 19 4.99 -9.21 -4.59
CA PHE A 19 6.05 -8.21 -4.72
C PHE A 19 7.29 -8.76 -5.42
N LEU A 20 7.77 -9.94 -5.01
CA LEU A 20 8.97 -10.56 -5.57
C LEU A 20 8.78 -10.92 -7.04
N PHE A 21 7.62 -11.47 -7.41
CA PHE A 21 7.31 -11.76 -8.81
C PHE A 21 7.31 -10.47 -9.66
N TYR A 22 6.67 -9.41 -9.17
CA TYR A 22 6.72 -8.11 -9.83
C TYR A 22 8.16 -7.62 -9.98
N GLN A 23 8.95 -7.63 -8.91
CA GLN A 23 10.29 -7.07 -8.87
C GLN A 23 11.27 -7.82 -9.79
N LEU A 24 11.18 -9.15 -9.85
CA LEU A 24 12.11 -9.99 -10.61
C LEU A 24 11.73 -10.11 -12.09
N VAL A 25 10.44 -10.17 -12.38
CA VAL A 25 9.92 -10.48 -13.73
C VAL A 25 9.29 -9.24 -14.36
N LEU A 26 8.18 -8.75 -13.79
CA LEU A 26 7.32 -7.77 -14.46
C LEU A 26 7.91 -6.37 -14.55
N ARG A 27 8.72 -5.96 -13.57
CA ARG A 27 9.34 -4.63 -13.54
C ARG A 27 10.25 -4.37 -14.73
N ARG A 28 10.82 -5.42 -15.33
CA ARG A 28 11.68 -5.33 -16.52
C ARG A 28 10.87 -5.18 -17.82
N LEU A 29 9.57 -5.46 -17.77
CA LEU A 29 8.67 -5.36 -18.90
C LEU A 29 8.04 -3.95 -18.93
N THR A 30 7.96 -3.35 -20.12
CA THR A 30 7.35 -2.02 -20.34
C THR A 30 5.82 -2.06 -20.45
N PHE A 31 5.19 -3.18 -20.10
CA PHE A 31 3.73 -3.34 -20.11
C PHE A 31 3.10 -2.78 -18.83
N TYR A 32 3.18 -1.46 -18.63
CA TYR A 32 2.80 -0.82 -17.36
C TYR A 32 1.32 -1.02 -16.99
N ASN A 33 0.41 -1.06 -17.97
CA ASN A 33 -1.01 -1.36 -17.72
C ASN A 33 -1.22 -2.77 -17.17
N TRP A 34 -0.54 -3.78 -17.73
CA TRP A 34 -0.60 -5.15 -17.21
C TRP A 34 0.02 -5.26 -15.82
N ASN A 35 1.12 -4.55 -15.58
CA ASN A 35 1.73 -4.46 -14.26
C ASN A 35 0.77 -3.84 -13.23
N ARG A 36 0.00 -2.82 -13.60
CA ARG A 36 -1.04 -2.21 -12.74
C ARG A 36 -2.09 -3.24 -12.33
N TRP A 37 -2.68 -3.95 -13.30
CA TRP A 37 -3.69 -4.97 -13.03
C TRP A 37 -3.15 -6.12 -12.19
N PHE A 38 -1.91 -6.55 -12.45
CA PHE A 38 -1.24 -7.56 -11.63
C PHE A 38 -1.08 -7.08 -10.18
N LEU A 39 -0.47 -5.92 -9.97
CA LEU A 39 -0.18 -5.41 -8.63
C LEU A 39 -1.46 -5.19 -7.80
N LEU A 40 -2.50 -4.62 -8.39
CA LEU A 40 -3.78 -4.38 -7.71
C LEU A 40 -4.56 -5.68 -7.51
N GLY A 41 -4.73 -6.48 -8.57
CA GLY A 41 -5.50 -7.71 -8.53
C GLY A 41 -4.91 -8.73 -7.56
N TYR A 42 -3.61 -8.99 -7.63
CA TYR A 42 -2.96 -9.99 -6.77
C TYR A 42 -2.74 -9.50 -5.33
N SER A 43 -2.66 -8.19 -5.08
CA SER A 43 -2.68 -7.68 -3.71
C SER A 43 -4.05 -7.86 -3.05
N VAL A 44 -5.17 -7.71 -3.78
CA VAL A 44 -6.51 -8.07 -3.30
C VAL A 44 -6.61 -9.59 -3.10
N LEU A 45 -6.17 -10.38 -4.09
CA LEU A 45 -6.22 -11.84 -4.03
C LEU A 45 -5.42 -12.41 -2.85
N SER A 46 -4.35 -11.72 -2.41
CA SER A 46 -3.55 -12.11 -1.24
C SER A 46 -4.37 -12.16 0.06
N PHE A 47 -5.48 -11.43 0.16
CA PHE A 47 -6.41 -11.54 1.29
C PHE A 47 -7.43 -12.67 1.10
N ILE A 48 -7.70 -13.09 -0.14
CA ILE A 48 -8.68 -14.13 -0.45
C ILE A 48 -8.04 -15.54 -0.34
N ILE A 49 -6.79 -15.70 -0.79
CA ILE A 49 -6.04 -16.98 -0.76
C ILE A 49 -6.12 -17.70 0.59
N PRO A 50 -5.92 -17.04 1.75
CA PRO A 50 -5.92 -17.71 3.04
C PRO A 50 -7.26 -18.36 3.44
N PHE A 51 -8.38 -17.97 2.82
CA PHE A 51 -9.70 -18.58 3.05
C PHE A 51 -9.86 -19.94 2.38
N PHE A 52 -9.04 -20.26 1.37
CA PHE A 52 -9.07 -21.58 0.75
C PHE A 52 -8.29 -22.58 1.62
N ASN A 53 -9.03 -23.51 2.23
CA ASN A 53 -8.45 -24.59 3.01
C ASN A 53 -7.85 -25.65 2.07
N ILE A 54 -6.52 -25.70 2.00
CA ILE A 54 -5.77 -26.76 1.31
C ILE A 54 -5.60 -28.00 2.22
N SER A 55 -6.20 -28.00 3.42
CA SER A 55 -6.09 -29.07 4.43
C SER A 55 -6.43 -30.48 3.96
N PRO A 56 -7.38 -30.78 3.03
CA PRO A 56 -7.62 -32.17 2.67
C PRO A 56 -6.44 -32.84 1.94
N VAL A 57 -5.41 -32.08 1.52
CA VAL A 57 -4.19 -32.62 0.90
C VAL A 57 -3.06 -32.85 1.92
N LEU A 58 -3.08 -32.16 3.06
CA LEU A 58 -2.02 -32.23 4.09
C LEU A 58 -2.39 -33.11 5.30
N GLU A 59 -3.68 -33.31 5.60
CA GLU A 59 -4.12 -34.26 6.64
C GLU A 59 -3.87 -35.74 6.26
N LYS A 60 -3.51 -36.03 5.00
CA LYS A 60 -3.05 -37.37 4.60
C LYS A 60 -1.64 -37.70 5.04
N ASN A 61 -0.89 -36.73 5.58
CA ASN A 61 0.43 -36.92 6.17
C ASN A 61 0.42 -36.50 7.65
N GLU A 62 -0.50 -37.07 8.44
CA GLU A 62 -0.23 -37.24 9.87
C GLU A 62 1.01 -38.14 10.01
N TRP A 63 2.19 -37.53 9.99
CA TRP A 63 3.36 -38.13 10.58
C TRP A 63 3.03 -38.35 12.06
N SER A 64 2.75 -39.60 12.43
CA SER A 64 2.50 -40.03 13.80
C SER A 64 3.77 -39.79 14.64
N GLY A 65 3.96 -38.57 15.11
CA GLY A 65 5.08 -38.16 15.97
C GLY A 65 4.90 -38.53 17.44
N SER A 66 3.91 -39.36 17.80
CA SER A 66 3.48 -39.58 19.19
C SER A 66 3.57 -41.04 19.67
N GLN A 67 4.53 -41.82 19.17
CA GLN A 67 4.74 -43.21 19.63
C GLN A 67 6.06 -43.44 20.40
N VAL A 68 6.84 -42.40 20.74
CA VAL A 68 8.15 -42.58 21.41
C VAL A 68 8.15 -42.24 22.91
N ILE A 69 7.04 -41.77 23.50
CA ILE A 69 6.98 -41.44 24.94
C ILE A 69 5.92 -42.30 25.63
N ASN A 70 6.20 -43.60 25.80
CA ASN A 70 5.37 -44.49 26.63
C ASN A 70 6.20 -45.45 27.52
N TRP A 71 7.47 -45.15 27.77
CA TRP A 71 8.36 -45.99 28.60
C TRP A 71 8.86 -45.33 29.89
N VAL A 72 8.08 -44.40 30.47
CA VAL A 72 8.36 -43.90 31.83
C VAL A 72 7.25 -44.38 32.76
N PRO A 73 7.57 -45.20 33.78
CA PRO A 73 6.56 -45.68 34.72
C PRO A 73 6.08 -44.50 35.57
N VAL A 74 4.78 -44.23 35.51
CA VAL A 74 4.09 -43.21 36.30
C VAL A 74 4.10 -43.64 37.77
N VAL A 75 4.89 -42.94 38.60
CA VAL A 75 4.67 -42.91 40.05
C VAL A 75 3.45 -42.02 40.29
N ARG A 76 2.32 -42.61 40.70
CA ARG A 76 1.13 -41.87 41.16
C ARG A 76 1.47 -41.17 42.47
N SER A 77 1.83 -39.89 42.40
CA SER A 77 1.78 -38.99 43.55
C SER A 77 0.32 -38.57 43.79
N GLN A 78 -0.11 -38.67 45.05
CA GLN A 78 -1.43 -38.24 45.50
C GLN A 78 -1.64 -36.75 45.23
N SER A 79 -2.85 -36.41 44.78
CA SER A 79 -3.32 -35.04 44.59
C SER A 79 -3.27 -34.29 45.93
N VAL A 80 -2.32 -33.38 46.04
CA VAL A 80 -2.49 -32.19 46.87
C VAL A 80 -3.34 -31.24 46.04
N ALA A 81 -4.38 -30.65 46.62
CA ALA A 81 -5.18 -29.65 45.95
C ALA A 81 -4.27 -28.46 45.59
N ASP A 82 -3.88 -28.37 44.32
CA ASP A 82 -3.22 -27.19 43.80
C ASP A 82 -4.22 -26.04 43.90
N ILE A 83 -3.92 -25.09 44.78
CA ILE A 83 -4.49 -23.76 44.72
C ILE A 83 -4.02 -23.19 43.38
N THR A 84 -4.88 -23.24 42.36
CA THR A 84 -4.64 -22.51 41.11
C THR A 84 -4.69 -21.03 41.44
N VAL A 85 -3.55 -20.46 41.82
CA VAL A 85 -3.32 -19.03 41.67
C VAL A 85 -3.45 -18.78 40.17
N SER A 86 -4.61 -18.31 39.76
CA SER A 86 -4.83 -17.81 38.42
C SER A 86 -4.01 -16.52 38.31
N GLU A 87 -2.70 -16.64 38.12
CA GLU A 87 -1.89 -15.53 37.66
C GLU A 87 -2.45 -15.12 36.31
N SER A 88 -3.25 -14.05 36.32
CA SER A 88 -3.76 -13.36 35.14
C SER A 88 -2.62 -12.59 34.46
N THR A 89 -1.53 -13.31 34.14
CA THR A 89 -0.49 -12.80 33.27
C THR A 89 -1.03 -12.88 31.85
N LEU A 90 -1.00 -11.75 31.14
CA LEU A 90 -1.37 -11.71 29.73
C LEU A 90 -0.49 -12.68 28.96
N SER A 91 -1.11 -13.58 28.21
CA SER A 91 -0.39 -14.52 27.34
C SER A 91 0.39 -13.74 26.28
N PHE A 92 1.55 -14.24 25.86
CA PHE A 92 2.34 -13.66 24.76
C PHE A 92 1.49 -13.38 23.51
N ILE A 93 0.52 -14.26 23.23
CA ILE A 93 -0.41 -14.11 22.11
C ILE A 93 -1.30 -12.88 22.29
N GLU A 94 -1.79 -12.62 23.51
CA GLU A 94 -2.62 -11.47 23.85
C GLU A 94 -1.83 -10.16 23.71
N ILE A 95 -0.60 -10.14 24.19
CA ILE A 95 0.33 -9.01 24.02
C ILE A 95 0.56 -8.73 22.53
N ALA A 96 0.82 -9.76 21.73
CA ALA A 96 1.02 -9.63 20.29
C ALA A 96 -0.23 -9.06 19.58
N GLY A 97 -1.44 -9.52 19.95
CA GLY A 97 -2.67 -8.99 19.37
C GLY A 97 -2.95 -7.54 19.78
N LEU A 98 -2.68 -7.17 21.03
CA LEU A 98 -2.78 -5.78 21.49
C LEU A 98 -1.81 -4.87 20.73
N LEU A 99 -0.58 -5.32 20.50
CA LEU A 99 0.42 -4.58 19.71
C LEU A 99 -0.02 -4.41 18.24
N LEU A 100 -0.56 -5.46 17.63
CA LEU A 100 -1.08 -5.38 16.27
C LEU A 100 -2.25 -4.38 16.14
N LEU A 101 -3.17 -4.40 17.11
CA LEU A 101 -4.32 -3.51 17.14
C LEU A 101 -3.91 -2.06 17.39
N SER A 102 -2.96 -1.81 18.30
CA SER A 102 -2.45 -0.46 18.57
C SER A 102 -1.75 0.12 17.35
N GLY A 103 -0.93 -0.66 16.64
CA GLY A 103 -0.28 -0.22 15.40
C GLY A 103 -1.28 0.08 14.28
N MET A 104 -2.34 -0.74 14.14
CA MET A 104 -3.42 -0.48 13.19
C MET A 104 -4.15 0.83 13.52
N LEU A 105 -4.44 1.09 14.80
CA LEU A 105 -5.06 2.33 15.26
C LEU A 105 -4.18 3.55 14.95
N LEU A 106 -2.87 3.45 15.17
CA LEU A 106 -1.92 4.51 14.83
C LEU A 106 -1.89 4.79 13.33
N MET A 107 -1.88 3.75 12.48
CA MET A 107 -1.93 3.93 11.03
C MET A 107 -3.25 4.54 10.55
N PHE A 108 -4.37 4.13 11.14
CA PHE A 108 -5.67 4.73 10.86
C PHE A 108 -5.70 6.22 11.23
N LEU A 109 -5.18 6.58 12.41
CA LEU A 109 -5.11 7.98 12.83
C LEU A 109 -4.20 8.79 11.90
N ARG A 110 -3.04 8.25 11.51
CA ARG A 110 -2.14 8.86 10.53
C ARG A 110 -2.86 9.14 9.20
N LEU A 111 -3.60 8.15 8.69
CA LEU A 111 -4.39 8.29 7.46
C LEU A 111 -5.46 9.39 7.62
N LEU A 112 -6.19 9.39 8.73
CA LEU A 112 -7.20 10.42 9.01
C LEU A 112 -6.60 11.83 9.02
N LEU A 113 -5.44 12.01 9.69
CA LEU A 113 -4.73 13.29 9.71
C LEU A 113 -4.31 13.74 8.30
N GLN A 114 -3.85 12.82 7.45
CA GLN A 114 -3.53 13.11 6.04
C GLN A 114 -4.77 13.56 5.26
N LEU A 115 -5.90 12.86 5.39
CA LEU A 115 -7.15 13.28 4.74
C LEU A 115 -7.65 14.63 5.23
N LEU A 116 -7.53 14.91 6.54
CA LEU A 116 -7.92 16.21 7.10
C LEU A 116 -7.00 17.33 6.61
N SER A 117 -5.70 17.10 6.55
CA SER A 117 -4.73 18.05 5.99
C SER A 117 -5.05 18.36 4.53
N PHE A 118 -5.26 17.32 3.71
CA PHE A 118 -5.68 17.46 2.32
C PHE A 118 -6.97 18.26 2.20
N ARG A 119 -8.01 17.93 2.97
CA ARG A 119 -9.28 18.68 2.98
C ARG A 119 -9.09 20.16 3.33
N ARG A 120 -8.22 20.49 4.29
CA ARG A 120 -7.92 21.88 4.65
C ARG A 120 -7.26 22.63 3.48
N MET A 121 -6.34 21.99 2.79
CA MET A 121 -5.66 22.56 1.61
C MET A 121 -6.66 22.80 0.47
N VAL A 122 -7.52 21.82 0.14
CA VAL A 122 -8.55 21.98 -0.89
C VAL A 122 -9.51 23.14 -0.59
N LYS A 123 -9.89 23.33 0.68
CA LYS A 123 -10.76 24.45 1.10
C LYS A 123 -10.13 25.83 0.91
N LYS A 124 -8.80 25.92 0.90
CA LYS A 124 -8.06 27.18 0.69
C LYS A 124 -7.73 27.44 -0.78
N ALA A 125 -7.83 26.43 -1.63
CA ALA A 125 -7.44 26.51 -3.03
C ALA A 125 -8.49 27.29 -3.84
N ALA A 126 -8.03 28.14 -4.77
CA ALA A 126 -8.90 28.91 -5.64
C ALA A 126 -9.24 28.09 -6.90
N CYS A 127 -10.52 27.93 -7.22
CA CYS A 127 -10.93 27.24 -8.45
C CYS A 127 -10.78 28.18 -9.65
N ILE A 128 -9.96 27.80 -10.63
CA ILE A 128 -9.71 28.57 -11.86
C ILE A 128 -10.60 28.07 -13.01
N SER A 129 -10.86 26.76 -13.08
CA SER A 129 -11.68 26.14 -14.14
C SER A 129 -12.46 24.96 -13.60
N ASP A 130 -13.69 24.79 -14.10
CA ASP A 130 -14.62 23.69 -13.75
C ASP A 130 -15.23 23.01 -15.00
N GLN A 131 -14.66 23.25 -16.18
CA GLN A 131 -15.15 22.63 -17.42
C GLN A 131 -14.54 21.23 -17.59
N GLY A 132 -15.22 20.21 -17.05
CA GLY A 132 -14.87 18.79 -17.17
C GLY A 132 -13.87 18.29 -16.13
N MET A 133 -12.90 19.11 -15.74
CA MET A 133 -11.91 18.83 -14.69
C MET A 133 -11.66 20.09 -13.85
N LYS A 134 -11.54 19.93 -12.54
CA LYS A 134 -11.38 21.06 -11.61
C LYS A 134 -9.93 21.44 -11.50
N LEU A 135 -9.59 22.64 -11.95
CA LEU A 135 -8.24 23.19 -11.83
C LEU A 135 -8.18 24.16 -10.65
N TYR A 136 -7.35 23.85 -9.67
CA TYR A 136 -7.15 24.63 -8.46
C TYR A 136 -5.77 25.29 -8.44
N GLU A 137 -5.75 26.59 -8.17
CA GLU A 137 -4.52 27.33 -7.86
C GLU A 137 -4.22 27.26 -6.37
N VAL A 138 -2.98 26.89 -6.06
CA VAL A 138 -2.45 26.90 -4.70
C VAL A 138 -1.27 27.87 -4.67
N ASN A 139 -1.32 28.84 -3.75
CA ASN A 139 -0.27 29.85 -3.59
C ASN A 139 1.01 29.27 -2.94
N ASP A 140 0.88 28.19 -2.18
CA ASP A 140 2.00 27.50 -1.56
C ASP A 140 2.89 26.81 -2.61
N PRO A 141 4.21 26.72 -2.42
CA PRO A 141 5.09 26.00 -3.32
C PRO A 141 4.84 24.49 -3.20
N ILE A 142 4.02 23.95 -4.11
CA ILE A 142 3.64 22.53 -4.15
C ILE A 142 4.11 21.89 -5.46
N ILE A 143 4.45 20.60 -5.41
CA ILE A 143 4.53 19.79 -6.63
C ILE A 143 3.13 19.75 -7.22
N PRO A 144 2.94 20.02 -8.52
CA PRO A 144 1.67 19.78 -9.18
C PRO A 144 1.20 18.35 -8.92
N PHE A 145 -0.06 18.19 -8.55
CA PHE A 145 -0.61 16.85 -8.33
C PHE A 145 -2.11 16.82 -8.57
N SER A 146 -2.62 15.62 -8.81
CA SER A 146 -4.03 15.37 -9.05
C SER A 146 -4.61 14.42 -8.00
N PHE A 147 -5.87 14.69 -7.64
CA PHE A 147 -6.63 13.82 -6.76
C PHE A 147 -8.11 13.83 -7.12
N GLY A 148 -8.69 12.66 -7.37
CA GLY A 148 -10.07 12.53 -7.81
C GLY A 148 -10.27 13.13 -9.20
N ASN A 149 -11.06 14.19 -9.31
CA ASN A 149 -11.30 14.92 -10.57
C ASN A 149 -10.70 16.35 -10.54
N SER A 150 -9.66 16.54 -9.74
CA SER A 150 -9.07 17.85 -9.46
C SER A 150 -7.56 17.83 -9.67
N ILE A 151 -7.02 18.89 -10.28
CA ILE A 151 -5.58 19.18 -10.40
C ILE A 151 -5.26 20.39 -9.52
N PHE A 152 -4.18 20.29 -8.75
CA PHE A 152 -3.66 21.36 -7.89
C PHE A 152 -2.30 21.79 -8.41
N ILE A 153 -2.16 23.07 -8.76
CA ILE A 153 -0.96 23.63 -9.37
C ILE A 153 -0.59 24.98 -8.74
N ASN A 154 0.69 25.31 -8.77
CA ASN A 154 1.17 26.68 -8.52
C ASN A 154 1.70 27.27 -9.83
N ARG A 155 0.94 28.17 -10.45
CA ARG A 155 1.28 28.75 -11.76
C ARG A 155 2.55 29.59 -11.74
N ARG A 156 2.95 30.13 -10.58
CA ARG A 156 4.11 31.03 -10.46
C ARG A 156 5.45 30.29 -10.64
N GLN A 157 5.45 28.97 -10.62
CA GLN A 157 6.65 28.14 -10.70
C GLN A 157 6.99 27.68 -12.13
N HIS A 158 6.06 27.85 -13.09
CA HIS A 158 6.15 27.24 -14.41
C HIS A 158 5.85 28.24 -15.52
N THR A 159 6.48 28.05 -16.68
CA THR A 159 6.08 28.77 -17.89
C THR A 159 4.80 28.17 -18.48
N GLU A 160 4.07 28.91 -19.30
CA GLU A 160 2.84 28.39 -19.94
C GLU A 160 3.02 27.07 -20.72
N PRO A 161 4.07 26.85 -21.55
CA PRO A 161 4.26 25.55 -22.20
C PRO A 161 4.56 24.43 -21.20
N GLU A 162 5.36 24.69 -20.16
CA GLU A 162 5.61 23.71 -19.09
C GLU A 162 4.33 23.35 -18.34
N LEU A 163 3.47 24.34 -18.09
CA LEU A 163 2.22 24.17 -17.39
C LEU A 163 1.24 23.28 -18.18
N GLN A 164 1.18 23.43 -19.50
CA GLN A 164 0.34 22.58 -20.35
C GLN A 164 0.75 21.11 -20.28
N GLU A 165 2.06 20.83 -20.26
CA GLU A 165 2.58 19.47 -20.17
C GLU A 165 2.37 18.86 -18.77
N ILE A 166 2.54 19.66 -17.72
CA ILE A 166 2.18 19.26 -16.35
C ILE A 166 0.69 18.93 -16.25
N ILE A 167 -0.19 19.80 -16.77
CA ILE A 167 -1.65 19.55 -16.75
C ILE A 167 -1.98 18.29 -17.54
N ARG A 168 -1.33 18.04 -18.68
CA ARG A 168 -1.52 16.82 -19.46
C ARG A 168 -1.12 15.57 -18.67
N HIS A 169 0.03 15.59 -18.00
CA HIS A 169 0.47 14.51 -17.11
C HIS A 169 -0.56 14.25 -16.00
N GLU A 170 -0.93 15.28 -15.26
CA GLU A 170 -1.89 15.20 -14.15
C GLU A 170 -3.28 14.75 -14.61
N PHE A 171 -3.68 15.11 -15.83
CA PHE A 171 -4.91 14.62 -16.43
C PHE A 171 -4.92 13.10 -16.64
N VAL A 172 -3.77 12.48 -16.93
CA VAL A 172 -3.70 11.01 -17.05
C VAL A 172 -4.07 10.33 -15.74
N HIS A 173 -3.58 10.84 -14.61
CA HIS A 173 -3.92 10.31 -13.28
C HIS A 173 -5.41 10.40 -12.97
N ILE A 174 -6.07 11.49 -13.39
CA ILE A 174 -7.53 11.66 -13.27
C ILE A 174 -8.25 10.66 -14.16
N ARG A 175 -7.92 10.65 -15.47
CA ARG A 175 -8.56 9.80 -16.48
C ARG A 175 -8.49 8.32 -16.12
N GLN A 176 -7.34 7.89 -15.59
CA GLN A 176 -7.08 6.51 -15.19
C GLN A 176 -7.45 6.20 -13.73
N LYS A 177 -7.97 7.17 -12.97
CA LYS A 177 -8.40 7.05 -11.57
C LYS A 177 -7.29 6.57 -10.63
N HIS A 178 -6.05 7.06 -10.83
CA HIS A 178 -4.88 6.70 -10.02
C HIS A 178 -5.06 7.00 -8.53
N SER A 179 -5.93 7.95 -8.16
CA SER A 179 -6.26 8.21 -6.75
C SER A 179 -6.91 7.01 -6.05
N ILE A 180 -7.69 6.18 -6.76
CA ILE A 180 -8.29 4.97 -6.18
C ILE A 180 -7.21 3.94 -5.88
N ASP A 181 -6.27 3.76 -6.81
CA ASP A 181 -5.13 2.86 -6.64
C ASP A 181 -4.29 3.28 -5.42
N MET A 182 -4.03 4.58 -5.29
CA MET A 182 -3.29 5.12 -4.14
C MET A 182 -4.04 4.92 -2.81
N LEU A 183 -5.36 5.13 -2.77
CA LEU A 183 -6.17 4.85 -1.59
C LEU A 183 -6.13 3.36 -1.20
N TRP A 184 -6.16 2.46 -2.18
CA TRP A 184 -5.96 1.03 -1.94
C TRP A 184 -4.60 0.74 -1.30
N THR A 185 -3.51 1.38 -1.75
CA THR A 185 -2.19 1.18 -1.13
C THR A 185 -2.12 1.68 0.31
N GLU A 186 -2.84 2.77 0.65
CA GLU A 186 -2.92 3.24 2.03
C GLU A 186 -3.69 2.25 2.92
N LEU A 187 -4.78 1.68 2.41
CA LEU A 187 -5.52 0.63 3.11
C LEU A 187 -4.68 -0.64 3.29
N LEU A 188 -3.94 -1.04 2.27
CA LEU A 188 -3.01 -2.18 2.31
C LEU A 188 -1.96 -2.02 3.41
N CYS A 189 -1.31 -0.85 3.47
CA CYS A 189 -0.33 -0.50 4.50
C CYS A 189 -0.96 -0.34 5.88
N LEU A 190 -2.20 0.14 5.99
CA LEU A 190 -2.92 0.23 7.26
C LEU A 190 -3.16 -1.16 7.86
N LEU A 191 -3.69 -2.08 7.05
CA LEU A 191 -4.00 -3.46 7.48
C LEU A 191 -2.73 -4.28 7.75
N ASN A 192 -1.65 -4.00 7.02
CA ASN A 192 -0.40 -4.76 7.09
C ASN A 192 0.77 -3.86 7.49
N TRP A 193 0.57 -2.97 8.47
CA TRP A 193 1.54 -1.94 8.83
C TRP A 193 2.91 -2.50 9.25
N PHE A 194 2.91 -3.67 9.87
CA PHE A 194 4.11 -4.41 10.29
C PHE A 194 4.83 -5.11 9.13
N ASN A 195 4.15 -5.29 7.99
CA ASN A 195 4.68 -6.07 6.87
C ASN A 195 5.44 -5.18 5.87
N PRO A 196 6.77 -5.35 5.71
CA PRO A 196 7.55 -4.53 4.78
C PRO A 196 7.09 -4.65 3.32
N PHE A 197 6.56 -5.80 2.91
CA PHE A 197 6.12 -6.03 1.53
C PHE A 197 4.89 -5.21 1.15
N ALA A 198 4.02 -4.85 2.12
CA ALA A 198 2.92 -3.92 1.87
C ALA A 198 3.46 -2.52 1.47
N TRP A 199 4.49 -2.04 2.17
CA TRP A 199 5.15 -0.77 1.87
C TRP A 199 5.92 -0.80 0.54
N LEU A 200 6.56 -1.93 0.23
CA LEU A 200 7.24 -2.13 -1.04
C LEU A 200 6.25 -2.19 -2.22
N LEU A 201 5.10 -2.85 -2.04
CA LEU A 201 4.00 -2.85 -3.02
C LEU A 201 3.45 -1.44 -3.23
N LYS A 202 3.24 -0.66 -2.17
CA LYS A 202 2.84 0.75 -2.29
C LYS A 202 3.81 1.55 -3.15
N LYS A 203 5.12 1.37 -2.94
CA LYS A 203 6.15 2.01 -3.77
C LYS A 203 6.09 1.55 -5.22
N ALA A 204 5.98 0.23 -5.44
CA ALA A 204 5.89 -0.37 -6.77
C ALA A 204 4.67 0.11 -7.55
N ILE A 205 3.49 0.14 -6.91
CA ILE A 205 2.25 0.64 -7.51
C ILE A 205 2.43 2.10 -7.90
N ARG A 206 2.85 2.97 -6.96
CA ARG A 206 3.08 4.39 -7.26
C ARG A 206 4.00 4.57 -8.47
N GLN A 207 5.16 3.91 -8.48
CA GLN A 207 6.11 3.99 -9.60
C GLN A 207 5.50 3.54 -10.93
N ASN A 208 4.70 2.47 -10.92
CA ASN A 208 4.04 2.00 -12.13
C ASN A 208 2.98 2.99 -12.64
N LEU A 209 2.26 3.68 -11.74
CA LEU A 209 1.31 4.73 -12.13
C LEU A 209 2.02 5.94 -12.77
N GLU A 210 3.17 6.34 -12.23
CA GLU A 210 4.02 7.38 -12.86
C GLU A 210 4.48 6.95 -14.25
N PHE A 211 4.94 5.70 -14.42
CA PHE A 211 5.34 5.19 -15.74
C PHE A 211 4.20 5.19 -16.75
N ILE A 212 2.97 4.92 -16.32
CA ILE A 212 1.79 5.03 -17.18
C ILE A 212 1.56 6.49 -17.61
N ALA A 213 1.62 7.44 -16.66
CA ALA A 213 1.43 8.85 -16.94
C ALA A 213 2.52 9.40 -17.88
N ASP A 214 3.78 9.10 -17.59
CA ASP A 214 4.93 9.47 -18.41
C ASP A 214 4.83 8.91 -19.84
N GLN A 215 4.49 7.62 -19.98
CA GLN A 215 4.37 6.99 -21.29
C GLN A 215 3.27 7.65 -22.14
N GLU A 216 2.10 7.92 -21.55
CA GLU A 216 1.02 8.60 -22.25
C GLU A 216 1.42 10.00 -22.72
N VAL A 217 2.13 10.77 -21.89
CA VAL A 217 2.60 12.11 -22.29
C VAL A 217 3.59 12.02 -23.45
N LEU A 218 4.54 11.07 -23.40
CA LEU A 218 5.50 10.84 -24.48
C LEU A 218 4.84 10.41 -25.80
N ASP A 219 3.79 9.59 -25.72
CA ASP A 219 3.04 9.13 -26.91
C ASP A 219 2.26 10.26 -27.60
N HIS A 220 1.99 11.37 -26.90
CA HIS A 220 1.31 12.56 -27.44
C HIS A 220 2.28 13.62 -28.05
N GLY A 221 3.55 13.27 -28.23
CA GLY A 221 4.45 14.00 -29.14
C GLY A 221 5.47 14.94 -28.49
N ILE A 222 5.59 14.97 -27.16
CA ILE A 222 6.68 15.72 -26.51
C ILE A 222 8.02 15.00 -26.70
N SER A 223 9.10 15.76 -26.89
CA SER A 223 10.43 15.14 -26.96
C SER A 223 10.81 14.58 -25.59
N LYS A 224 11.29 13.33 -25.55
CA LYS A 224 11.71 12.66 -24.31
C LYS A 224 12.71 13.48 -23.50
N LYS A 225 13.63 14.18 -24.17
CA LYS A 225 14.65 15.01 -23.53
C LYS A 225 14.04 16.21 -22.85
N GLU A 226 13.18 16.95 -23.55
CA GLU A 226 12.47 18.12 -22.99
C GLU A 226 11.61 17.73 -21.80
N TYR A 227 10.88 16.62 -21.91
CA TYR A 227 10.07 16.09 -20.80
C TYR A 227 10.93 15.72 -19.58
N GLN A 228 12.10 15.10 -19.77
CA GLN A 228 13.03 14.81 -18.67
C GLN A 228 13.54 16.08 -17.96
N TYR A 229 13.86 17.15 -18.71
CA TYR A 229 14.23 18.43 -18.11
C TYR A 229 13.07 19.07 -17.35
N LEU A 230 11.84 18.98 -17.88
CA LEU A 230 10.64 19.42 -17.19
C LEU A 230 10.47 18.72 -15.83
N LEU A 231 10.56 17.38 -15.81
CA LEU A 231 10.46 16.59 -14.57
C LEU A 231 11.56 16.94 -13.56
N LEU A 232 12.80 17.14 -14.02
CA LEU A 232 13.91 17.59 -13.18
C LEU A 232 13.66 18.98 -12.59
N LYS A 233 13.10 19.90 -13.37
CA LYS A 233 12.75 21.25 -12.90
C LYS A 233 11.65 21.18 -11.84
N VAL A 234 10.55 20.48 -12.12
CA VAL A 234 9.41 20.32 -11.20
C VAL A 234 9.86 19.69 -9.87
N THR A 235 10.72 18.68 -9.93
CA THR A 235 11.26 18.02 -8.73
C THR A 235 12.32 18.87 -8.02
N GLY A 236 13.12 19.63 -8.77
CA GLY A 236 14.25 20.42 -8.27
C GLY A 236 13.86 21.74 -7.63
N THR A 237 12.80 22.41 -8.08
CA THR A 237 12.34 23.73 -7.57
C THR A 237 11.96 23.70 -6.07
N ILE A 238 11.77 22.53 -5.48
CA ILE A 238 11.40 22.36 -4.05
C ILE A 238 12.65 22.24 -3.16
N ASN A 239 13.76 21.74 -3.70
CA ASN A 239 14.98 21.53 -2.92
C ASN A 239 15.80 22.83 -2.75
N THR A 240 15.35 23.93 -3.35
CA THR A 240 16.00 25.24 -3.31
C THR A 240 15.26 26.27 -2.43
N VAL A 241 14.34 25.83 -1.57
CA VAL A 241 13.65 26.69 -0.58
C VAL A 241 13.85 26.15 0.83
#